data_AF-A0A7U5BEZ1-F1
#
_entry.id   AF-A0A7U5BEZ1-F1
#
_cell.length_a   1.000
_cell.length_b   1.000
_cell.length_c   1.000
_cell.angle_alpha   90.00
_cell.angle_beta   90.00
_cell.angle_gamma   90.00
#
_symmetry.space_group_name_H-M   'P 1'
#
loop_
_entity.id
_entity.type
_entity.pdbx_description
1 polymer ?
#
loop_
_entity_poly.entity_id
_entity_poly.type
_entity_poly.pdbx_seq_one_letter_code
_entity_poly.pdbx_strand_id
1 'polypeptide(L)' 'MWRIWLIFDPRRALVALFIFLFVLALLIHFILLSTDRFNWLDGPHKAAPAAMAPATGT' A
#
# COMPACT_ATOMS: atom_id res chain seq x y z
N MET A 1 -24.69 -14.40 22.41
CA MET A 1 -24.42 -13.76 21.11
C MET A 1 -24.08 -14.77 20.00
N TRP A 2 -24.63 -15.99 20.04
CA TRP A 2 -24.42 -17.00 18.99
C TRP A 2 -25.52 -16.97 17.91
N ARG A 3 -26.65 -16.32 18.20
CA ARG A 3 -27.79 -16.15 17.29
C ARG A 3 -27.47 -15.39 16.01
N ILE A 4 -26.39 -14.61 15.98
CA ILE A 4 -25.95 -13.90 14.76
C ILE A 4 -25.59 -14.88 13.64
N TRP A 5 -25.09 -16.08 14.00
CA TRP A 5 -24.73 -17.15 13.05
C TRP A 5 -25.94 -17.94 12.52
N LEU A 6 -27.14 -17.73 13.07
CA LEU A 6 -28.38 -18.31 12.51
C LEU A 6 -28.93 -17.48 11.34
N ILE A 7 -28.51 -16.22 11.22
CA ILE A 7 -28.96 -15.29 10.17
C ILE A 7 -27.87 -15.12 9.12
N PHE A 8 -26.60 -15.10 9.55
CA PHE A 8 -25.45 -15.01 8.66
C PHE A 8 -24.79 -16.37 8.49
N ASP A 9 -24.79 -16.88 7.26
CA ASP A 9 -24.06 -18.12 6.92
C ASP A 9 -22.58 -17.98 7.29
N PRO A 10 -22.05 -18.79 8.23
CA PRO A 10 -20.74 -18.59 8.83
C PRO A 10 -19.61 -18.47 7.81
N ARG A 11 -19.68 -19.33 6.79
CA ARG A 11 -18.73 -19.35 5.69
C ARG A 11 -18.72 -18.03 4.92
N ARG A 12 -19.90 -17.49 4.63
CA ARG A 12 -20.05 -16.30 3.78
C ARG A 12 -19.58 -15.05 4.52
N ALA A 13 -19.87 -14.95 5.82
CA ALA A 13 -19.37 -13.87 6.67
C ALA A 13 -17.84 -13.86 6.78
N LEU A 14 -17.22 -15.03 7.00
CA LEU A 14 -15.76 -15.14 7.06
C LEU A 14 -15.10 -14.80 5.72
N VAL A 15 -15.66 -15.31 4.60
CA VAL A 15 -15.15 -15.00 3.26
C VAL A 15 -15.31 -13.52 2.93
N ALA A 16 -16.45 -12.91 3.25
CA ALA A 16 -16.67 -11.48 3.03
C ALA A 16 -15.69 -10.61 3.83
N LEU A 17 -15.47 -10.94 5.11
CA LEU A 17 -14.49 -10.25 5.94
C LEU A 17 -13.07 -10.40 5.37
N PHE A 18 -12.70 -11.62 4.95
CA PHE A 18 -11.38 -11.89 4.40
C PHE A 18 -11.13 -11.12 3.10
N ILE A 19 -12.10 -11.15 2.17
CA ILE A 19 -12.01 -10.40 0.92
C ILE A 19 -11.97 -8.89 1.18
N PHE A 20 -12.82 -8.39 2.09
CA PHE A 20 -12.84 -6.98 2.45
C PHE A 20 -11.48 -6.51 2.97
N LEU A 21 -10.92 -7.23 3.95
CA LEU A 21 -9.61 -6.92 4.53
C LEU A 21 -8.49 -7.06 3.49
N PHE A 22 -8.56 -8.08 2.62
CA PHE A 22 -7.57 -8.30 1.58
C PHE A 22 -7.56 -7.19 0.52
N VAL A 23 -8.74 -6.81 0.03
CA VAL A 23 -8.88 -5.70 -0.92
C VAL A 23 -8.41 -4.39 -0.29
N LEU A 24 -8.78 -4.13 0.96
CA LEU A 24 -8.33 -2.95 1.70
C LEU A 24 -6.79 -2.94 1.85
N ALA A 25 -6.18 -4.08 2.17
CA ALA A 25 -4.73 -4.22 2.27
C ALA A 25 -4.06 -3.93 0.93
N LEU A 26 -4.54 -4.51 -0.18
CA LEU A 26 -4.00 -4.24 -1.51
C LEU A 26 -4.11 -2.76 -1.87
N LEU A 27 -5.27 -2.13 -1.65
CA LEU A 27 -5.49 -0.71 -1.89
C LEU A 27 -4.43 0.16 -1.20
N ILE A 28 -4.16 -0.10 0.09
CA ILE A 28 -3.14 0.62 0.85
C ILE A 28 -1.75 0.39 0.24
N HIS A 29 -1.38 -0.85 -0.08
CA HIS A 29 -0.07 -1.15 -0.67
C HIS A 29 0.12 -0.48 -2.03
N PHE A 30 -0.88 -0.51 -2.90
CA PHE A 30 -0.85 0.16 -4.20
C PHE A 30 -0.72 1.67 -4.05
N ILE A 31 -1.35 2.29 -3.05
CA ILE A 31 -1.19 3.73 -2.76
C ILE A 31 0.25 4.04 -2.33
N LEU A 32 0.83 3.26 -1.42
CA LEU A 32 2.21 3.44 -0.97
C LEU A 32 3.21 3.24 -2.12
N LEU A 33 3.01 2.21 -2.94
CA LEU A 33 3.84 1.94 -4.11
C LEU A 33 3.67 2.98 -5.22
N SER A 34 2.51 3.61 -5.35
CA SER A 34 2.30 4.69 -6.32
C SER A 34 2.99 6.00 -5.90
N THR A 35 3.33 6.16 -4.61
CA THR A 35 3.95 7.38 -4.10
C THR A 35 5.48 7.31 -4.13
N ASP A 36 6.11 8.32 -4.76
CA ASP A 36 7.57 8.46 -4.93
C ASP A 36 8.39 8.27 -3.65
N ARG A 37 7.82 8.65 -2.49
CA ARG A 37 8.49 8.61 -1.18
C ARG A 37 8.36 7.26 -0.45
N PHE A 38 7.28 6.52 -0.70
CA PHE A 38 6.97 5.28 0.03
C PHE A 38 7.03 4.04 -0.88
N ASN A 39 7.32 4.23 -2.17
CA ASN A 39 7.54 3.17 -3.12
C ASN A 39 8.88 2.46 -2.83
N TRP A 40 8.79 1.40 -2.03
CA TRP A 40 9.97 0.61 -1.66
C TRP A 40 10.50 -0.26 -2.82
N LEU A 41 9.75 -0.38 -3.93
CA LEU A 41 10.20 -1.12 -5.12
C LEU A 41 11.05 -0.26 -6.07
N ASP A 42 10.90 1.07 -6.07
CA ASP A 42 11.71 2.00 -6.90
C ASP A 42 13.13 2.25 -6.33
N GLY A 43 13.35 1.87 -5.06
CA GLY A 43 14.65 1.99 -4.41
C GLY A 43 15.20 3.43 -4.28
N PRO A 44 16.42 3.61 -3.76
CA PRO A 44 17.05 4.92 -3.51
C PRO A 44 17.37 5.75 -4.78
N HIS A 45 16.84 5.39 -5.94
CA HIS A 45 17.26 5.90 -7.26
C HIS A 45 16.60 7.21 -7.70
N LYS A 46 15.82 7.86 -6.82
CA LYS A 46 15.77 9.33 -6.80
C LYS A 46 16.77 9.88 -5.79
N ALA A 47 18.04 9.50 -5.96
CA ALA A 47 19.11 10.43 -5.64
C ALA A 47 18.73 11.71 -6.39
N ALA A 48 18.53 12.79 -5.64
CA ALA A 48 18.30 14.13 -6.15
C ALA A 48 19.15 14.32 -7.42
N PRO A 49 18.65 14.94 -8.50
CA PRO A 49 19.57 15.43 -9.50
C PRO A 49 20.57 16.26 -8.69
N ALA A 50 21.81 15.78 -8.62
CA ALA A 50 22.90 16.56 -8.10
C ALA A 50 22.87 17.80 -8.97
N ALA A 51 22.22 18.85 -8.47
CA ALA A 51 22.23 20.15 -9.08
C ALA A 51 23.71 20.48 -9.12
N MET A 52 24.27 20.29 -10.31
CA MET A 52 25.64 20.56 -10.67
C MET A 52 25.93 21.94 -10.10
N ALA A 53 26.62 22.00 -8.96
CA ALA A 53 27.14 23.25 -8.46
C ALA A 53 28.04 23.76 -9.59
N PRO A 54 27.80 24.96 -10.14
CA PRO A 54 28.65 25.47 -11.20
C PRO A 54 30.07 25.50 -10.61
N ALA A 55 30.96 24.76 -11.26
CA ALA A 55 32.36 24.70 -10.89
C ALA A 55 32.89 26.13 -10.85
N THR A 56 33.17 26.61 -9.64
CA THR A 56 33.99 27.79 -9.41
C THR A 56 35.37 27.45 -9.96
N GLY A 57 35.71 27.99 -11.13
CA GLY A 57 37.00 27.76 -11.78
C GLY A 57 37.28 28.80 -12.85
N THR A 58 38.19 29.71 -12.50
CA THR A 58 38.85 30.80 -13.24
C THR A 58 38.07 32.09 -13.49
#